data_AF-A0A2G9LWS1-F1
#
_entry.id   AF-A0A2G9LWS1-F1
#
_cell.length_a   1.000
_cell.length_b   1.000
_cell.length_c   1.000
_cell.angle_alpha   90.00
_cell.angle_beta   90.00
_cell.angle_gamma   90.00
#
_symmetry.space_group_name_H-M   'P 1'
#
loop_
_entity.id
_entity.type
_entity.pdbx_description
1 polymer ?
#
loop_
_entity_poly.entity_id
_entity_poly.type
_entity_poly.pdbx_seq_one_letter_code
_entity_poly.pdbx_strand_id
1 'polypeptide(L)'
;EDVLESVTESLLEIRKIRETRRSSIHGQVVQSYVIFFVFLLTMIVIQNFLIPYLGQVQDTPISALTGASEVAVQASPLPMNQDVIIVYTDFFSFMESLLLWLASFKGIFLMMSMIQGFFAGIVTGKLSEGDLKSGIKHSLVLMTAAFFIITLSQGL
;
A
#
# COMPACT_ATOMS: atom_id res chain seq x y z
N GLU A 1 -33.76 41.93 -25.78
CA GLU A 1 -32.80 40.97 -26.36
C GLU A 1 -31.53 40.82 -25.53
N ASP A 2 -30.82 41.90 -25.19
CA ASP A 2 -29.52 41.83 -24.49
C ASP A 2 -29.46 40.99 -23.21
N VAL A 3 -30.53 40.97 -22.41
CA VAL A 3 -30.56 40.18 -21.16
C VAL A 3 -30.57 38.68 -21.44
N LEU A 4 -31.24 38.24 -22.52
CA LEU A 4 -31.31 36.83 -22.89
C LEU A 4 -30.01 36.35 -23.53
N GLU A 5 -29.39 37.22 -24.33
CA GLU A 5 -28.05 37.00 -24.89
C GLU A 5 -27.03 36.79 -23.76
N SER A 6 -26.99 37.71 -22.77
CA SER A 6 -26.05 37.65 -21.63
C SER A 6 -26.26 36.42 -20.74
N VAL A 7 -27.51 36.03 -20.48
CA VAL A 7 -27.81 34.79 -19.73
C VAL A 7 -27.40 33.57 -20.54
N THR A 8 -27.66 33.55 -21.85
CA THR A 8 -27.28 32.44 -22.73
C THR A 8 -25.77 32.30 -22.83
N GLU A 9 -25.05 33.41 -22.96
CA GLU A 9 -23.59 33.46 -23.00
C GLU A 9 -22.98 33.01 -21.66
N SER A 10 -23.55 33.45 -20.54
CA SER A 10 -23.18 32.97 -19.19
C SER A 10 -23.40 31.46 -19.04
N LEU A 11 -24.52 30.93 -19.57
CA LEU A 11 -24.79 29.50 -19.56
C LEU A 11 -23.82 28.71 -20.45
N LEU A 12 -23.42 29.27 -21.59
CA LEU A 12 -22.41 28.70 -22.49
C LEU A 12 -21.02 28.71 -21.84
N GLU A 13 -20.62 29.79 -21.17
CA GLU A 13 -19.38 29.85 -20.38
C GLU A 13 -19.39 28.82 -19.25
N ILE A 14 -20.49 28.71 -18.50
CA ILE A 14 -20.64 27.70 -17.44
C ILE A 14 -20.47 26.28 -18.01
N ARG A 15 -21.07 25.99 -19.17
CA ARG A 15 -20.90 24.69 -19.83
C ARG A 15 -19.45 24.46 -20.24
N LYS A 16 -18.81 25.45 -20.87
CA LYS A 16 -17.41 25.39 -21.29
C LYS A 16 -16.45 25.15 -20.11
N ILE A 17 -16.70 25.80 -18.97
CA ILE A 17 -15.91 25.61 -17.74
C ILE A 17 -16.09 24.19 -17.17
N ARG A 18 -17.32 23.66 -17.13
CA ARG A 18 -17.56 22.27 -16.67
C ARG A 18 -16.89 21.24 -17.57
N GLU A 19 -16.96 21.45 -18.88
CA GLU A 19 -16.37 20.57 -19.88
C GLU A 19 -14.85 20.53 -19.74
N THR A 20 -14.23 21.70 -19.50
CA THR A 20 -12.79 21.81 -19.23
C THR A 20 -12.40 21.14 -17.90
N ARG A 21 -13.22 21.28 -16.84
CA ARG A 21 -12.99 20.61 -15.54
C ARG A 21 -13.00 19.09 -15.66
N ARG A 22 -13.87 18.52 -16.50
CA ARG A 22 -14.00 17.05 -16.64
C ARG A 22 -12.72 16.41 -17.18
N SER A 23 -12.02 17.08 -18.09
CA SER A 23 -10.75 16.60 -18.66
C SER A 23 -9.59 16.67 -17.65
N SER A 24 -9.46 17.78 -16.91
CA SER A 24 -8.40 17.95 -15.92
C SER A 24 -8.54 16.99 -14.73
N ILE A 25 -9.77 16.71 -14.30
CA ILE A 25 -10.07 15.78 -13.21
C ILE A 25 -9.73 14.34 -13.61
N HIS A 26 -10.14 13.93 -14.81
CA HIS A 26 -9.91 12.58 -15.29
C HIS A 26 -8.40 12.27 -15.41
N GLY A 27 -7.58 13.24 -15.83
CA GLY A 27 -6.12 13.10 -15.87
C GLY A 27 -5.49 12.90 -14.49
N GLN A 28 -5.96 13.64 -13.48
CA GLN A 28 -5.41 13.58 -12.13
C GLN A 28 -5.75 12.26 -11.41
N VAL A 29 -6.92 11.69 -11.71
CA VAL A 29 -7.34 10.36 -11.23
C VAL A 29 -6.49 9.26 -11.86
N VAL A 30 -6.24 9.31 -13.16
CA VAL A 30 -5.38 8.33 -13.83
C VAL A 30 -3.96 8.37 -13.27
N GLN A 31 -3.44 9.56 -12.94
CA GLN A 31 -2.13 9.72 -12.33
C GLN A 31 -1.99 8.99 -10.99
N SER A 32 -3.01 9.02 -10.12
CA SER A 32 -2.95 8.32 -8.83
C SER A 32 -2.96 6.80 -8.98
N TYR A 33 -3.72 6.26 -9.96
CA TYR A 33 -3.69 4.84 -10.30
C TYR A 33 -2.32 4.40 -10.85
N VAL A 34 -1.69 5.23 -11.68
CA VAL A 34 -0.32 4.96 -12.21
C VAL A 34 0.70 4.92 -11.06
N ILE A 35 0.66 5.88 -10.13
CA ILE A 35 1.55 5.91 -8.96
C ILE A 35 1.32 4.68 -8.07
N PHE A 36 0.06 4.33 -7.82
CA PHE A 36 -0.30 3.14 -7.04
C PHE A 36 0.26 1.86 -7.67
N PHE A 37 0.15 1.70 -9.00
CA PHE A 37 0.62 0.51 -9.70
C PHE A 37 2.15 0.40 -9.70
N VAL A 38 2.86 1.52 -9.93
CA VAL A 38 4.33 1.56 -9.85
C VAL A 38 4.79 1.23 -8.43
N PHE A 39 4.15 1.80 -7.40
CA PHE A 39 4.49 1.49 -6.02
C PHE A 39 4.29 0.00 -5.73
N LEU A 40 3.17 -0.57 -6.15
CA LEU A 40 2.87 -1.99 -5.94
C LEU A 40 3.89 -2.90 -6.63
N LEU A 41 4.30 -2.57 -7.85
CA LEU A 41 5.36 -3.26 -8.57
C LEU A 41 6.69 -3.17 -7.82
N THR A 42 7.08 -1.98 -7.37
CA THR A 42 8.32 -1.81 -6.59
C THR A 42 8.27 -2.60 -5.29
N MET A 43 7.11 -2.71 -4.65
CA MET A 43 6.94 -3.52 -3.43
C MET A 43 7.09 -5.01 -3.69
N ILE A 44 6.53 -5.53 -4.78
CA ILE A 44 6.69 -6.95 -5.15
C ILE A 44 8.16 -7.27 -5.41
N VAL A 45 8.87 -6.40 -6.16
CA VAL A 45 10.29 -6.58 -6.45
C VAL A 45 11.10 -6.56 -5.15
N ILE A 46 10.85 -5.61 -4.25
CA ILE A 46 11.53 -5.55 -2.95
C ILE A 46 11.18 -6.76 -2.08
N GLN A 47 9.94 -7.21 -2.06
CA GLN A 47 9.53 -8.35 -1.25
C GLN A 47 10.15 -9.67 -1.73
N ASN A 48 10.19 -9.88 -3.04
CA ASN A 48 10.76 -11.08 -3.64
C ASN A 48 12.30 -11.06 -3.60
N PHE A 49 12.91 -9.89 -3.75
CA PHE A 49 14.37 -9.75 -3.80
C PHE A 49 14.99 -9.51 -2.42
N LEU A 50 14.56 -8.49 -1.68
CA LEU A 50 15.21 -8.06 -0.43
C LEU A 50 15.08 -9.07 0.72
N ILE A 51 13.93 -9.73 0.89
CA ILE A 51 13.71 -10.70 1.97
C ILE A 51 14.69 -11.88 1.89
N PRO A 52 14.88 -12.57 0.76
CA PRO A 52 15.88 -13.64 0.68
C PRO A 52 17.31 -13.12 0.84
N TYR A 53 17.63 -11.89 0.42
CA TYR A 53 18.97 -11.32 0.68
C TYR A 53 19.21 -11.03 2.16
N LEU A 54 18.19 -10.61 2.92
CA LEU A 54 18.33 -10.41 4.37
C LEU A 54 18.45 -11.73 5.13
N GLY A 55 17.68 -12.75 4.75
CA GLY A 55 17.77 -14.09 5.38
C GLY A 55 19.14 -14.74 5.17
N GLN A 56 19.69 -14.66 3.96
CA GLN A 56 21.02 -15.23 3.65
C GLN A 56 22.16 -14.56 4.45
N VAL A 57 22.06 -13.26 4.74
CA VAL A 57 23.07 -12.52 5.53
C VAL A 57 22.98 -12.87 7.03
N GLN A 58 21.80 -13.28 7.51
CA GLN A 58 21.61 -13.71 8.89
C GLN A 58 22.21 -15.09 9.19
N ASP A 59 22.26 -15.96 8.17
CA ASP A 59 22.86 -17.30 8.25
C ASP A 59 24.38 -17.33 8.07
N THR A 60 25.01 -16.26 7.56
CA THR A 60 26.47 -16.13 7.60
C THR A 60 26.92 -15.94 9.05
N PRO A 61 27.58 -16.92 9.69
CA PRO A 61 27.99 -16.80 11.08
C PRO A 61 28.92 -15.60 11.21
N ILE A 62 28.67 -14.71 12.16
CA ILE A 62 29.58 -13.59 12.49
C ILE A 62 31.02 -14.08 12.73
N SER A 63 31.17 -15.34 13.13
CA SER A 63 32.44 -16.08 13.28
C SER A 63 33.24 -16.22 11.97
N ALA A 64 32.58 -16.32 10.82
CA ALA A 64 33.23 -16.45 9.51
C ALA A 64 33.83 -15.14 9.00
N LEU A 65 33.30 -13.99 9.44
CA LEU A 65 33.79 -12.66 9.05
C LEU A 65 34.90 -12.14 9.97
N THR A 66 34.99 -12.65 11.20
CA THR A 66 35.88 -12.13 12.26
C THR A 66 37.03 -13.07 12.62
N GLY A 67 37.05 -14.31 12.12
CA GLY A 67 38.12 -15.29 12.37
C GLY A 67 38.26 -15.71 13.84
N ALA A 68 37.28 -15.39 14.69
CA ALA A 68 37.35 -15.64 16.13
C ALA A 68 36.81 -17.04 16.49
N SER A 69 37.69 -17.84 17.09
CA SER A 69 37.43 -19.18 17.63
C SER A 69 36.59 -19.11 18.91
N GLU A 70 35.49 -19.87 18.92
CA GLU A 70 34.76 -20.45 20.06
C GLU A 70 34.72 -19.65 21.38
N VAL A 71 33.87 -18.62 21.42
CA VAL A 71 33.10 -18.32 22.63
C VAL A 71 31.65 -18.14 22.19
N ALA A 72 30.86 -19.18 22.40
CA ALA A 72 29.41 -19.15 22.21
C ALA A 72 28.79 -18.25 23.30
N VAL A 73 28.86 -16.94 23.12
CA VAL A 73 27.81 -16.08 23.65
C VAL A 73 26.61 -16.38 22.76
N GLN A 74 25.75 -17.27 23.24
CA GLN A 74 24.37 -17.36 22.77
C GLN A 74 23.66 -16.07 23.20
N ALA A 75 24.07 -14.95 22.61
CA ALA A 75 23.12 -13.88 22.35
C ALA A 75 22.20 -14.52 21.34
N SER A 76 21.06 -15.04 21.79
CA SER A 76 19.93 -15.28 20.92
C SER A 76 19.88 -14.03 20.05
N PRO A 77 20.20 -14.11 18.75
CA PRO A 77 19.91 -13.00 17.86
C PRO A 77 18.44 -12.75 18.15
N LEU A 78 18.10 -11.54 18.64
CA LEU A 78 16.70 -11.14 18.80
C LEU A 78 15.99 -11.73 17.59
N PRO A 79 15.05 -12.68 17.77
CA PRO A 79 14.55 -13.42 16.64
C PRO A 79 13.78 -12.40 15.82
N MET A 80 14.45 -11.84 14.82
CA MET A 80 13.84 -11.36 13.59
C MET A 80 13.28 -12.63 12.96
N ASN A 81 12.18 -13.07 13.58
CA ASN A 81 11.58 -14.38 13.49
C ASN A 81 10.95 -14.46 12.11
N GLN A 82 11.74 -14.95 11.17
CA GLN A 82 11.31 -15.40 9.87
C GLN A 82 10.52 -16.69 10.07
N ASP A 83 9.30 -16.52 10.59
CA ASP A 83 8.14 -17.42 10.57
C ASP A 83 7.25 -17.16 11.80
N VAL A 84 6.40 -16.13 11.70
CA VAL A 84 5.34 -15.89 12.68
C VAL A 84 4.21 -16.87 12.39
N ILE A 85 4.13 -17.92 13.22
CA ILE A 85 3.03 -18.89 13.18
C ILE A 85 1.78 -18.19 13.73
N ILE A 86 0.74 -18.05 12.90
CA ILE A 86 -0.55 -17.53 13.36
C ILE A 86 -1.23 -18.64 14.16
N VAL A 87 -1.41 -18.40 15.46
CA VAL A 87 -2.04 -19.35 16.38
C VAL A 87 -3.53 -19.02 16.47
N TYR A 88 -4.38 -19.97 16.07
CA TYR A 88 -5.84 -19.80 16.01
C TYR A 88 -6.58 -20.33 17.24
N THR A 89 -5.86 -20.72 18.29
CA THR A 89 -6.41 -21.44 19.44
C THR A 89 -7.35 -20.56 20.28
N ASP A 90 -7.00 -19.29 20.48
CA ASP A 90 -7.76 -18.32 21.27
C ASP A 90 -7.82 -16.97 20.56
N PHE A 91 -8.90 -16.21 20.77
CA PHE A 91 -9.03 -14.86 20.17
C PHE A 91 -7.90 -13.92 20.60
N PHE A 92 -7.48 -13.98 21.87
CA PHE A 92 -6.40 -13.11 22.39
C PHE A 92 -5.04 -13.49 21.78
N SER A 93 -4.73 -14.78 21.74
CA SER A 93 -3.52 -15.33 21.12
C SER A 93 -3.49 -15.10 19.61
N PHE A 94 -4.65 -15.17 18.95
CA PHE A 94 -4.82 -14.76 17.56
C PHE A 94 -4.52 -13.27 17.38
N MET A 95 -5.00 -12.42 18.28
CA MET A 95 -4.78 -10.98 18.19
C MET A 95 -3.31 -10.60 18.41
N GLU A 96 -2.64 -11.27 19.35
CA GLU A 96 -1.19 -11.10 19.60
C GLU A 96 -0.36 -11.60 18.42
N SER A 97 -0.66 -12.78 17.89
CA SER A 97 0.03 -13.31 16.70
C SER A 97 -0.25 -12.48 15.44
N LEU A 98 -1.44 -11.90 15.31
CA LEU A 98 -1.75 -10.92 14.27
C LEU A 98 -0.87 -9.67 14.41
N LEU A 99 -0.74 -9.12 15.63
CA LEU A 99 0.05 -7.90 15.88
C LEU A 99 1.56 -8.12 15.69
N LEU A 100 2.06 -9.29 16.06
CA LEU A 100 3.43 -9.74 15.77
C LEU A 100 3.66 -9.99 14.27
N TRP A 101 2.67 -10.56 13.57
CA TRP A 101 2.71 -10.70 12.13
C TRP A 101 2.72 -9.33 11.44
N LEU A 102 1.93 -8.36 11.93
CA LEU A 102 1.97 -6.96 11.50
C LEU A 102 3.36 -6.33 11.70
N ALA A 103 4.07 -6.67 12.78
CA ALA A 103 5.40 -6.15 13.08
C ALA A 103 6.54 -6.87 12.34
N SER A 104 6.24 -7.98 11.64
CA SER A 104 7.20 -8.67 10.76
C SER A 104 7.44 -7.87 9.48
N PHE A 105 8.58 -8.07 8.80
CA PHE A 105 8.87 -7.44 7.50
C PHE A 105 7.72 -7.64 6.50
N LYS A 106 7.19 -8.87 6.40
CA LYS A 106 6.07 -9.23 5.53
C LYS A 106 4.77 -8.48 5.90
N GLY A 107 4.54 -8.21 7.18
CA GLY A 107 3.37 -7.49 7.68
C GLY A 107 3.50 -5.96 7.59
N ILE A 108 4.69 -5.40 7.81
CA ILE A 108 4.96 -3.97 7.67
C ILE A 108 4.74 -3.49 6.23
N PHE A 109 5.24 -4.25 5.24
CA PHE A 109 5.01 -3.92 3.84
C PHE A 109 3.52 -4.01 3.47
N LEU A 110 2.80 -4.98 4.04
CA LEU A 110 1.35 -5.08 3.87
C LEU A 110 0.62 -3.88 4.48
N MET A 111 0.97 -3.48 5.71
CA MET A 111 0.37 -2.33 6.38
C MET A 111 0.65 -1.02 5.64
N MET A 112 1.87 -0.84 5.13
CA MET A 112 2.23 0.29 4.27
C MET A 112 1.42 0.31 2.97
N SER A 113 1.18 -0.85 2.34
CA SER A 113 0.35 -0.92 1.14
C SER A 113 -1.14 -0.70 1.45
N MET A 114 -1.62 -1.14 2.60
CA MET A 114 -3.02 -0.95 3.01
C MET A 114 -3.30 0.51 3.37
N ILE A 115 -2.42 1.14 4.16
CA ILE A 115 -2.56 2.54 4.57
C ILE A 115 -2.52 3.49 3.37
N GLN A 116 -1.59 3.27 2.41
CA GLN A 116 -1.54 4.10 1.22
C GLN A 116 -2.69 3.82 0.26
N GLY A 117 -3.15 2.57 0.12
CA GLY A 117 -4.32 2.24 -0.69
C GLY A 117 -5.58 2.93 -0.18
N PHE A 118 -5.71 3.05 1.15
CA PHE A 118 -6.78 3.78 1.80
C PHE A 118 -6.73 5.29 1.50
N PHE A 119 -5.60 5.95 1.80
CA PHE A 119 -5.47 7.39 1.59
C PHE A 119 -5.47 7.78 0.11
N ALA A 120 -4.78 7.02 -0.76
CA ALA A 120 -4.80 7.23 -2.20
C ALA A 120 -6.21 7.09 -2.78
N GLY A 121 -7.00 6.11 -2.31
CA GLY A 121 -8.38 5.93 -2.74
C GLY A 121 -9.30 7.08 -2.33
N ILE A 122 -9.16 7.60 -1.10
CA ILE A 122 -9.93 8.76 -0.64
C ILE A 122 -9.57 10.01 -1.45
N VAL A 123 -8.27 10.28 -1.65
CA VAL A 123 -7.79 11.44 -2.42
C VAL A 123 -8.28 11.36 -3.87
N THR A 124 -8.18 10.17 -4.49
CA THR A 124 -8.63 9.93 -5.86
C THR A 124 -10.14 10.13 -6.02
N GLY A 125 -10.97 9.65 -5.10
CA GLY A 125 -12.41 9.85 -5.23
C GLY A 125 -12.88 11.27 -4.94
N LYS A 126 -12.19 12.03 -4.05
CA LYS A 126 -12.45 13.48 -3.93
C LYS A 126 -12.13 14.24 -5.20
N LEU A 127 -11.10 13.82 -5.94
CA LEU A 127 -10.69 14.45 -7.18
C LEU A 127 -11.59 14.03 -8.35
N SER A 128 -11.96 12.75 -8.45
CA SER A 128 -12.77 12.16 -9.53
C SER A 128 -14.22 12.67 -9.57
N GLU A 129 -14.88 12.67 -8.41
CA GLU A 129 -16.33 12.86 -8.34
C GLU A 129 -16.74 14.12 -7.56
N GLY A 130 -15.76 14.88 -7.06
CA GLY A 130 -15.97 16.13 -6.31
C GLY A 130 -16.49 15.95 -4.89
N ASP A 131 -16.79 14.71 -4.47
CA ASP A 131 -17.43 14.41 -3.19
C ASP A 131 -16.68 13.31 -2.41
N LEU A 132 -16.55 13.53 -1.09
CA LEU A 132 -15.79 12.62 -0.21
C LEU A 132 -16.43 11.22 -0.12
N LYS A 133 -17.75 11.14 -0.28
CA LYS A 133 -18.50 9.88 -0.21
C LYS A 133 -18.11 8.88 -1.31
N SER A 134 -17.67 9.35 -2.48
CA SER A 134 -17.16 8.46 -3.53
C SER A 134 -15.72 8.04 -3.34
N GLY A 135 -14.92 8.84 -2.64
CA GLY A 135 -13.61 8.44 -2.11
C GLY A 135 -13.66 7.13 -1.34
N ILE A 136 -14.70 6.94 -0.52
CA ILE A 136 -14.86 5.73 0.30
C ILE A 136 -15.16 4.49 -0.56
N LYS A 137 -15.96 4.61 -1.63
CA LYS A 137 -16.21 3.49 -2.56
C LYS A 137 -14.94 3.11 -3.31
N HIS A 138 -14.18 4.09 -3.78
CA HIS A 138 -12.92 3.84 -4.48
C HIS A 138 -11.81 3.33 -3.56
N SER A 139 -11.72 3.80 -2.32
CA SER A 139 -10.77 3.29 -1.34
C SER A 139 -11.05 1.83 -0.99
N LEU A 140 -12.32 1.43 -0.93
CA LEU A 140 -12.70 0.04 -0.67
C LEU A 140 -12.24 -0.91 -1.80
N VAL A 141 -12.36 -0.48 -3.07
CA VAL A 141 -11.89 -1.25 -4.23
C VAL A 141 -10.35 -1.36 -4.25
N LEU A 142 -9.64 -0.26 -3.98
CA LEU A 142 -8.17 -0.27 -3.95
C LEU A 142 -7.62 -1.09 -2.77
N MET A 143 -8.29 -1.07 -1.63
CA MET A 143 -7.88 -1.84 -0.45
C MET A 143 -8.10 -3.35 -0.64
N THR A 144 -9.21 -3.75 -1.29
CA THR A 144 -9.43 -5.16 -1.67
C THR A 144 -8.45 -5.63 -2.73
N ALA A 145 -8.13 -4.80 -3.72
CA ALA A 145 -7.11 -5.12 -4.73
C ALA A 145 -5.71 -5.28 -4.10
N ALA A 146 -5.30 -4.37 -3.21
CA ALA A 146 -4.03 -4.46 -2.49
C ALA A 146 -3.95 -5.76 -1.68
N PHE A 147 -5.00 -6.10 -0.93
CA PHE A 147 -5.07 -7.33 -0.16
C PHE A 147 -4.89 -8.59 -1.03
N PHE A 148 -5.59 -8.66 -2.16
CA PHE A 148 -5.47 -9.78 -3.10
C PHE A 148 -4.07 -9.90 -3.69
N ILE A 149 -3.51 -8.78 -4.17
CA ILE A 149 -2.20 -8.80 -4.85
C ILE A 149 -1.09 -9.16 -3.86
N ILE A 150 -1.15 -8.65 -2.63
CA ILE A 150 -0.15 -8.97 -1.60
C ILE A 150 -0.29 -10.43 -1.18
N THR A 151 -1.52 -10.92 -0.97
CA THR A 151 -1.73 -12.34 -0.63
C THR A 151 -1.22 -13.25 -1.75
N LEU A 152 -1.43 -12.90 -3.02
CA LEU A 152 -0.88 -13.63 -4.18
C LEU A 152 0.64 -13.57 -4.24
N SER A 153 1.24 -12.40 -3.98
CA SER A 153 2.70 -12.23 -3.94
C SER A 153 3.35 -12.93 -2.75
N GLN A 154 2.58 -13.22 -1.70
CA GLN A 154 3.05 -13.81 -0.45
C GLN A 154 2.85 -15.33 -0.38
N GLY A 155 1.99 -15.87 -1.25
CA GLY A 155 1.69 -17.30 -1.40
C GLY A 155 2.34 -17.97 -2.61
N LEU A 156 2.95 -17.19 -3.52
CA LEU A 156 3.98 -17.63 -4.47
C LEU A 156 5.36 -17.48 -3.81
#